data_AF-H3CKK2-F1
#
_entry.id   AF-H3CKK2-F1
#
_cell.length_a   1.000
_cell.length_b   1.000
_cell.length_c   1.000
_cell.angle_alpha   90.00
_cell.angle_beta   90.00
_cell.angle_gamma   90.00
#
_symmetry.space_group_name_H-M   'P 1'
#
loop_
_entity.id
_entity.type
_entity.pdbx_description
1 polymer ?
#
loop_
_entity_poly.entity_id
_entity_poly.type
_entity_poly.pdbx_seq_one_letter_code
_entity_poly.pdbx_strand_id
1 'polypeptide(L)'
;VLDFHHPHQLKAGLEGLNMELPDQPETLEQLLVDCRDTLKYGVRTSGHPRFFNQLSSGLDVVGLVGEWLTSTANSNMFTYEVSPVFILMEEVLLKKMQSIVGWSDEWGDGLFCPVSDRHRSNLQGIERSCSITWNPHKMMGVPLQCSAILVKKRGLLQECNEMGAEYFSRKTSIMM
;
A
#
# COMPACT_ATOMS: atom_id res chain seq x y z
N VAL A 1 23.80 -2.04 4.20
CA VAL A 1 22.51 -2.36 3.54
C VAL A 1 21.77 -3.44 4.31
N LEU A 2 22.42 -4.57 4.58
CA LEU A 2 21.92 -5.67 5.41
C LEU A 2 23.11 -6.24 6.17
N ASP A 3 22.94 -6.60 7.44
CA ASP A 3 23.85 -7.50 8.15
C ASP A 3 23.37 -8.93 7.89
N PHE A 4 24.03 -9.64 6.98
CA PHE A 4 23.51 -10.90 6.45
C PHE A 4 23.90 -12.08 7.34
N HIS A 5 22.89 -12.84 7.77
CA HIS A 5 23.04 -14.10 8.48
C HIS A 5 22.22 -15.18 7.76
N HIS A 6 22.76 -16.40 7.72
CA HIS A 6 22.02 -17.54 7.16
C HIS A 6 20.82 -17.91 8.05
N PRO A 7 19.75 -18.51 7.50
CA PRO A 7 18.55 -18.83 8.27
C PRO A 7 18.79 -19.70 9.51
N HIS A 8 19.77 -20.60 9.46
CA HIS A 8 20.11 -21.44 10.60
C HIS A 8 20.76 -20.65 11.75
N GLN A 9 21.47 -19.56 11.45
CA GLN A 9 22.10 -18.71 12.46
C GLN A 9 21.05 -17.91 13.22
N LEU A 10 20.08 -17.30 12.51
CA LEU A 10 18.97 -16.58 13.13
C LEU A 10 18.08 -17.51 13.97
N LYS A 11 17.79 -18.72 13.46
CA LYS A 11 17.00 -19.72 14.19
C LYS A 11 17.69 -20.27 15.44
N ALA A 12 19.02 -20.26 15.49
CA ALA A 12 19.77 -20.75 16.64
C ALA A 12 19.81 -19.75 17.82
N GLY A 13 19.13 -18.60 17.71
CA GLY A 13 19.09 -17.60 18.78
C GLY A 13 20.26 -16.63 18.74
N LEU A 14 20.56 -16.06 17.57
CA LEU A 14 21.70 -15.17 17.39
C LEU A 14 21.59 -13.95 18.32
N GLU A 15 22.55 -13.82 19.24
CA GLU A 15 22.64 -12.72 20.23
C GLU A 15 21.38 -12.51 21.09
N GLY A 16 20.59 -13.56 21.34
CA GLY A 16 19.42 -13.48 22.22
C GLY A 16 18.08 -13.25 21.51
N LEU A 17 18.07 -13.09 20.18
CA LEU A 17 16.83 -13.07 19.40
C LEU A 17 16.22 -14.48 19.36
N ASN A 18 15.26 -14.75 20.24
CA ASN A 18 14.52 -15.99 20.24
C ASN A 18 13.39 -15.94 19.19
N MET A 19 13.32 -16.94 18.32
CA MET A 19 12.28 -17.06 17.30
C MET A 19 11.12 -17.98 17.73
N GLU A 20 11.22 -18.59 18.92
CA GLU A 20 10.17 -19.43 19.50
C GLU A 20 9.18 -18.60 20.31
N LEU A 21 7.90 -18.96 20.23
CA LEU A 21 6.84 -18.30 20.99
C LEU A 21 6.72 -18.95 22.37
N PRO A 22 6.91 -18.21 23.47
CA PRO A 22 6.77 -18.76 24.81
C PRO A 22 5.28 -18.93 25.20
N ASP A 23 4.99 -19.92 26.07
CA ASP A 23 3.64 -20.12 26.64
C ASP A 23 3.27 -19.05 27.69
N GLN A 24 4.27 -18.38 28.25
CA GLN A 24 4.10 -17.31 29.23
C GLN A 24 4.50 -15.96 28.62
N PRO A 25 3.86 -14.85 29.03
CA PRO A 25 4.20 -13.54 28.51
C PRO A 25 5.58 -13.09 28.98
N GLU A 26 6.29 -12.39 28.11
CA GLU A 26 7.55 -11.70 28.44
C GLU A 26 7.29 -10.27 28.92
N THR A 27 8.33 -9.62 29.43
CA THR A 27 8.23 -8.23 29.89
C THR A 27 8.23 -7.25 28.71
N LEU A 28 7.74 -6.03 28.93
CA LEU A 28 7.76 -4.99 27.89
C LEU A 28 9.19 -4.61 27.50
N GLU A 29 10.15 -4.69 28.42
CA GLU A 29 11.56 -4.46 28.14
C GLU A 29 12.11 -5.48 27.15
N GLN A 30 11.73 -6.76 27.29
CA GLN A 30 12.13 -7.81 26.36
C GLN A 30 11.53 -7.56 24.96
N LEU A 31 10.25 -7.18 24.89
CA LEU A 31 9.62 -6.81 23.61
C LEU A 31 10.35 -5.67 22.89
N LEU A 32 10.87 -4.68 23.63
CA LEU A 32 11.66 -3.58 23.06
C LEU A 32 13.03 -4.06 22.55
N VAL A 33 13.65 -5.04 23.22
CA VAL A 33 14.86 -5.71 22.75
C VAL A 33 14.57 -6.43 21.43
N ASP A 34 13.49 -7.21 21.37
CA ASP A 34 13.12 -7.97 20.18
C ASP A 34 12.79 -7.05 18.98
N CYS A 35 12.11 -5.94 19.23
CA CYS A 35 11.87 -4.91 18.20
C CYS A 35 13.18 -4.32 17.65
N ARG A 36 14.15 -4.04 18.53
CA ARG A 36 15.48 -3.54 18.12
C ARG A 36 16.22 -4.57 17.29
N ASP A 37 16.23 -5.82 17.72
CA ASP A 37 16.97 -6.89 17.04
C ASP A 37 16.33 -7.27 15.71
N THR A 38 15.00 -7.26 15.63
CA THR A 38 14.24 -7.39 14.37
C THR A 38 14.69 -6.33 13.35
N LEU A 39 14.82 -5.07 13.78
CA LEU A 39 15.28 -3.98 12.91
C LEU A 39 16.78 -4.06 12.60
N LYS A 40 17.60 -4.59 13.52
CA LYS A 40 19.05 -4.74 13.36
C LYS A 40 19.39 -5.72 12.24
N TYR A 41 18.74 -6.89 12.22
CA TYR A 41 18.96 -7.94 11.23
C TYR A 41 18.08 -7.80 9.97
N GLY A 42 17.14 -6.84 9.98
CA GLY A 42 16.34 -6.47 8.82
C GLY A 42 17.16 -5.80 7.72
N VAL A 43 16.71 -5.97 6.47
CA VAL A 43 17.23 -5.19 5.35
C VAL A 43 16.85 -3.73 5.52
N ARG A 44 17.79 -2.81 5.36
CA ARG A 44 17.52 -1.36 5.40
C ARG A 44 16.97 -0.87 4.06
N THR A 45 15.81 -1.40 3.67
CA THR A 45 15.07 -1.07 2.43
C THR A 45 14.61 0.39 2.40
N SER A 46 14.32 0.92 3.58
CA SER A 46 13.69 2.22 3.84
C SER A 46 14.65 3.40 3.74
N GLY A 47 15.94 3.27 4.05
CA GLY A 47 16.79 4.47 4.22
C GLY A 47 18.14 4.44 3.54
N HIS A 48 18.58 3.31 3.02
CA HIS A 48 19.97 3.18 2.60
C HIS A 48 20.16 3.67 1.14
N PRO A 49 20.93 4.76 0.87
CA PRO A 49 21.08 5.32 -0.48
C PRO A 49 21.74 4.39 -1.51
N ARG A 50 22.25 3.25 -1.05
CA ARG A 50 22.87 2.20 -1.88
C ARG A 50 22.06 0.90 -1.94
N PHE A 51 20.79 0.93 -1.54
CA PHE A 51 19.89 -0.22 -1.70
C PHE A 51 19.16 -0.10 -3.03
N PHE A 52 19.51 -0.96 -3.99
CA PHE A 52 18.93 -0.99 -5.34
C PHE A 52 18.39 -2.37 -5.72
N ASN A 53 18.15 -3.23 -4.72
CA ASN A 53 17.78 -4.63 -4.95
C ASN A 53 16.31 -4.80 -5.37
N GLN A 54 15.44 -3.84 -5.07
CA GLN A 54 14.00 -3.93 -5.28
C GLN A 54 13.47 -2.70 -6.00
N LEU A 55 12.32 -2.85 -6.67
CA LEU A 55 11.59 -1.73 -7.30
C LEU A 55 10.93 -0.80 -6.27
N SER A 56 10.75 -1.29 -5.05
CA SER A 56 10.25 -0.54 -3.90
C SER A 56 11.41 -0.31 -2.94
N SER A 57 11.73 0.96 -2.71
CA SER A 57 12.84 1.40 -1.88
C SER A 57 12.59 2.81 -1.38
N GLY A 58 13.25 3.19 -0.29
CA GLY A 58 13.10 4.50 0.32
C GLY A 58 12.04 4.52 1.42
N LEU A 59 11.99 5.63 2.14
CA LEU A 59 11.11 5.87 3.27
C LEU A 59 10.59 7.29 3.13
N ASP A 60 9.39 7.39 2.60
CA ASP A 60 8.67 8.64 2.62
C ASP A 60 8.12 8.89 4.03
N VAL A 61 8.55 10.00 4.63
CA VAL A 61 8.18 10.35 6.01
C VAL A 61 6.68 10.60 6.14
N VAL A 62 6.06 11.19 5.11
CA VAL A 62 4.62 11.43 5.08
C VAL A 62 3.86 10.12 5.00
N GLY A 63 4.30 9.20 4.14
CA GLY A 63 3.79 7.83 4.04
C GLY A 63 3.88 7.08 5.36
N LEU A 64 5.01 7.15 6.06
CA LEU A 64 5.20 6.51 7.37
C LEU A 64 4.20 7.05 8.42
N VAL A 65 4.02 8.37 8.49
CA VAL A 65 3.02 8.97 9.39
C VAL A 65 1.60 8.53 9.00
N GLY A 66 1.33 8.42 7.70
CA GLY A 66 0.08 7.84 7.18
C GLY A 66 -0.15 6.42 7.69
N GLU A 67 0.85 5.54 7.61
CA GLU A 67 0.76 4.17 8.13
C GLU A 67 0.50 4.12 9.64
N TRP A 68 1.17 4.95 10.43
CA TRP A 68 0.93 5.04 11.86
C TRP A 68 -0.51 5.47 12.16
N LEU A 69 -1.03 6.45 11.42
CA LEU A 69 -2.41 6.89 11.56
C LEU A 69 -3.40 5.79 11.17
N THR A 70 -3.17 5.12 10.03
CA THR A 70 -4.01 4.00 9.57
C THR A 70 -4.00 2.85 10.56
N SER A 71 -2.84 2.48 11.09
CA SER A 71 -2.72 1.44 12.11
C SER A 71 -3.40 1.84 13.43
N THR A 72 -3.37 3.12 13.78
CA THR A 72 -4.06 3.64 14.98
C THR A 72 -5.58 3.63 14.79
N ALA A 73 -6.06 3.97 13.59
CA ALA A 73 -7.48 3.96 13.27
C ALA A 73 -8.07 2.54 13.27
N ASN A 74 -7.27 1.52 12.95
CA ASN A 74 -7.62 0.10 12.96
C ASN A 74 -9.02 -0.18 12.41
N SER A 75 -9.34 0.46 11.27
CA SER A 75 -10.65 0.39 10.64
C SER A 75 -10.59 -0.37 9.32
N ASN A 76 -11.74 -0.89 8.89
CA ASN A 76 -11.87 -1.69 7.68
C ASN A 76 -12.54 -0.90 6.55
N MET A 77 -12.14 -1.15 5.30
CA MET A 77 -12.59 -0.44 4.10
C MET A 77 -13.84 -1.05 3.43
N PHE A 78 -14.75 -1.68 4.19
CA PHE A 78 -15.89 -2.40 3.61
C PHE A 78 -17.16 -1.55 3.47
N THR A 79 -17.42 -0.64 4.42
CA THR A 79 -18.65 0.15 4.45
C THR A 79 -18.37 1.58 4.87
N TYR A 80 -19.18 2.51 4.34
CA TYR A 80 -19.09 3.92 4.68
C TYR A 80 -19.30 4.18 6.18
N GLU A 81 -20.14 3.38 6.83
CA GLU A 81 -20.42 3.49 8.25
C GLU A 81 -19.16 3.28 9.12
N VAL A 82 -18.28 2.37 8.70
CA VAL A 82 -17.08 1.99 9.46
C VAL A 82 -15.87 2.89 9.12
N SER A 83 -15.78 3.35 7.87
CA SER A 83 -14.63 4.12 7.38
C SER A 83 -15.02 5.30 6.46
N PRO A 84 -15.82 6.28 6.93
CA PRO A 84 -16.38 7.30 6.06
C PRO A 84 -15.32 8.19 5.41
N VAL A 85 -14.31 8.59 6.18
CA VAL A 85 -13.23 9.45 5.71
C VAL A 85 -12.34 8.69 4.71
N PHE A 86 -11.95 7.46 5.03
CA PHE A 86 -11.04 6.69 4.17
C PHE A 86 -11.68 6.28 2.85
N ILE A 87 -12.98 5.96 2.83
CA ILE A 87 -13.71 5.65 1.58
C ILE A 87 -13.80 6.88 0.67
N LEU A 88 -14.09 8.06 1.21
CA LEU A 88 -14.09 9.28 0.40
C LEU A 88 -12.69 9.65 -0.09
N MET A 89 -11.67 9.45 0.74
CA MET A 89 -10.27 9.65 0.34
C MET A 89 -9.90 8.71 -0.82
N GLU A 90 -10.27 7.43 -0.74
CA GLU A 90 -10.05 6.47 -1.82
C GLU A 90 -10.74 6.89 -3.11
N GLU A 91 -12.01 7.32 -3.04
CA GLU A 91 -12.77 7.79 -4.20
C GLU A 91 -12.06 8.98 -4.89
N VAL A 92 -11.63 9.97 -4.11
CA VAL A 92 -10.92 11.15 -4.62
C VAL A 92 -9.57 10.76 -5.24
N LEU A 93 -8.83 9.85 -4.60
CA LEU A 93 -7.54 9.36 -5.11
C LEU A 93 -7.72 8.57 -6.41
N LEU A 94 -8.68 7.65 -6.49
CA LEU A 94 -8.96 6.87 -7.69
C LEU A 94 -9.38 7.76 -8.86
N LYS A 95 -10.25 8.75 -8.63
CA LYS A 95 -10.62 9.75 -9.63
C LYS A 95 -9.41 10.52 -10.13
N LYS A 96 -8.53 10.97 -9.21
CA LYS A 96 -7.29 11.63 -9.59
C LYS A 96 -6.41 10.72 -10.45
N MET A 97 -6.23 9.46 -10.06
CA MET A 97 -5.46 8.47 -10.84
C MET A 97 -6.04 8.24 -12.23
N GLN A 98 -7.36 8.22 -12.40
CA GLN A 98 -8.01 8.09 -13.71
C GLN A 98 -7.79 9.34 -14.58
N SER A 99 -7.88 10.55 -14.01
CA SER A 99 -7.58 11.79 -14.74
C SER A 99 -6.13 11.83 -15.24
N ILE A 100 -5.21 11.25 -14.47
CA ILE A 100 -3.79 11.16 -14.78
C ILE A 100 -3.54 10.24 -16.00
N VAL A 101 -4.29 9.15 -16.10
CA VAL A 101 -4.29 8.24 -17.25
C VAL A 101 -4.83 8.91 -18.52
N GLY A 102 -5.58 10.00 -18.37
CA GLY A 102 -6.28 10.66 -19.49
C GLY A 102 -7.65 10.03 -19.74
N TRP A 103 -8.21 9.31 -18.77
CA TRP A 103 -9.63 8.98 -18.80
C TRP A 103 -10.41 10.23 -18.39
N SER A 104 -11.42 10.54 -19.18
CA SER A 104 -12.27 11.69 -18.95
C SER A 104 -13.21 11.43 -17.79
N ASP A 105 -13.48 12.46 -16.98
CA ASP A 105 -14.72 12.48 -16.20
C ASP A 105 -15.94 12.63 -17.13
N GLU A 106 -15.75 13.23 -18.32
CA GLU A 106 -16.56 13.00 -19.54
C GLU A 106 -15.87 13.42 -20.87
N TRP A 107 -15.09 14.52 -20.98
CA TRP A 107 -14.00 14.73 -21.97
C TRP A 107 -12.92 15.64 -21.31
N GLY A 108 -11.74 15.11 -20.98
CA GLY A 108 -10.85 15.66 -19.94
C GLY A 108 -9.83 16.73 -20.35
N ASP A 109 -9.28 17.42 -19.34
CA ASP A 109 -8.01 18.16 -19.38
C ASP A 109 -7.07 17.60 -18.30
N GLY A 110 -5.78 17.52 -18.60
CA GLY A 110 -4.83 16.62 -17.93
C GLY A 110 -3.87 17.31 -16.97
N LEU A 111 -3.58 16.66 -15.83
CA LEU A 111 -2.35 16.95 -15.07
C LEU A 111 -1.91 15.80 -14.16
N PHE A 112 -0.60 15.53 -14.20
CA PHE A 112 0.25 14.68 -13.34
C PHE A 112 0.25 13.15 -13.51
N CYS A 113 0.80 12.64 -14.62
CA CYS A 113 1.37 11.29 -14.59
C CYS A 113 2.65 11.31 -13.74
N PRO A 114 2.89 10.38 -12.79
CA PRO A 114 4.17 10.25 -12.10
C PRO A 114 5.26 9.65 -13.00
N VAL A 115 5.08 9.79 -14.30
CA VAL A 115 6.12 9.67 -15.29
C VAL A 115 6.53 11.10 -15.60
N SER A 116 7.77 11.47 -15.25
CA SER A 116 8.35 12.77 -15.61
C SER A 116 8.00 13.15 -17.05
N ASP A 117 7.80 14.42 -17.36
CA ASP A 117 7.46 14.88 -18.73
C ASP A 117 8.35 14.26 -19.82
N ARG A 118 9.62 14.02 -19.48
CA ARG A 118 10.64 13.37 -20.31
C ARG A 118 10.30 11.94 -20.76
N HIS A 119 9.53 11.19 -19.98
CA HIS A 119 9.24 9.76 -20.22
C HIS A 119 7.75 9.51 -20.55
N ARG A 120 6.93 10.57 -20.61
CA ARG A 120 5.48 10.48 -20.87
C ARG A 120 5.16 9.75 -22.18
N SER A 121 6.01 9.91 -23.20
CA SER A 121 5.88 9.23 -24.49
C SER A 121 5.86 7.71 -24.37
N ASN A 122 6.48 7.14 -23.34
CA ASN A 122 6.52 5.68 -23.14
C ASN A 122 5.16 5.09 -22.77
N LEU A 123 4.22 5.92 -22.31
CA LEU A 123 2.86 5.52 -21.96
C LEU A 123 1.81 6.07 -22.93
N GLN A 124 2.22 6.56 -24.11
CA GLN A 124 1.27 7.04 -25.11
C GLN A 124 0.32 5.90 -25.54
N GLY A 125 -1.00 6.16 -25.52
CA GLY A 125 -2.02 5.16 -25.81
C GLY A 125 -2.63 4.51 -24.56
N ILE A 126 -2.11 4.78 -23.37
CA ILE A 126 -2.64 4.23 -22.11
C ILE A 126 -4.09 4.67 -21.85
N GLU A 127 -4.49 5.84 -22.33
CA GLU A 127 -5.86 6.38 -22.24
C GLU A 127 -6.89 5.51 -22.98
N ARG A 128 -6.43 4.69 -23.94
CA ARG A 128 -7.26 3.75 -24.72
C ARG A 128 -7.45 2.40 -24.02
N SER A 129 -6.72 2.14 -22.95
CA SER A 129 -6.84 0.88 -22.19
C SER A 129 -8.22 0.78 -21.49
N CYS A 130 -8.70 -0.45 -21.31
CA CYS A 130 -9.95 -0.74 -20.59
C CYS A 130 -9.74 -0.90 -19.08
N SER A 131 -8.52 -1.24 -18.67
CA SER A 131 -8.12 -1.37 -17.28
C SER A 131 -6.62 -1.14 -17.12
N ILE A 132 -6.20 -0.69 -15.94
CA ILE A 132 -4.81 -0.41 -15.60
C ILE A 132 -4.54 -0.90 -14.18
N THR A 133 -3.39 -1.54 -13.96
CA THR A 133 -2.85 -1.77 -12.62
C THR A 133 -1.72 -0.79 -12.36
N TRP A 134 -1.78 -0.11 -11.22
CA TRP A 134 -0.78 0.87 -10.85
C TRP A 134 -0.40 0.71 -9.38
N ASN A 135 0.90 0.61 -9.13
CA ASN A 135 1.49 0.45 -7.81
C ASN A 135 2.23 1.74 -7.40
N PRO A 136 1.58 2.69 -6.71
CA PRO A 136 2.27 3.83 -6.10
C PRO A 136 3.46 3.41 -5.22
N HIS A 137 3.39 2.23 -4.59
CA HIS A 137 4.49 1.72 -3.74
C HIS A 137 5.81 1.40 -4.47
N LYS A 138 5.84 1.48 -5.81
CA LYS A 138 7.06 1.31 -6.59
C LYS A 138 7.72 2.67 -6.81
N MET A 139 7.39 3.31 -7.92
CA MET A 139 8.06 4.53 -8.37
C MET A 139 7.68 5.80 -7.59
N MET A 140 6.58 5.79 -6.81
CA MET A 140 6.14 6.96 -6.04
C MET A 140 6.55 6.93 -4.57
N GLY A 141 7.31 5.91 -4.13
CA GLY A 141 7.85 5.85 -2.78
C GLY A 141 6.82 5.65 -1.66
N VAL A 142 5.57 5.31 -2.00
CA VAL A 142 4.54 5.00 -1.00
C VAL A 142 4.94 3.73 -0.23
N PRO A 143 4.75 3.67 1.10
CA PRO A 143 4.99 2.45 1.87
C PRO A 143 4.21 1.23 1.35
N LEU A 144 4.76 0.04 1.60
CA LEU A 144 4.18 -1.23 1.13
C LEU A 144 3.05 -1.67 2.08
N GLN A 145 1.85 -2.02 1.61
CA GLN A 145 1.40 -2.18 0.22
C GLN A 145 0.46 -1.06 -0.22
N CYS A 146 0.63 -0.56 -1.46
CA CYS A 146 -0.31 0.37 -2.08
C CYS A 146 -0.46 0.09 -3.59
N SER A 147 -1.57 -0.50 -4.01
CA SER A 147 -1.83 -0.89 -5.40
C SER A 147 -3.28 -0.58 -5.77
N ALA A 148 -3.51 -0.11 -6.99
CA ALA A 148 -4.83 0.17 -7.51
C ALA A 148 -5.06 -0.59 -8.82
N ILE A 149 -6.28 -1.08 -9.00
CA ILE A 149 -6.82 -1.49 -10.29
C ILE A 149 -7.85 -0.44 -10.73
N LEU A 150 -7.60 0.18 -11.88
CA LEU A 150 -8.50 1.13 -12.50
C LEU A 150 -9.24 0.42 -13.62
N VAL A 151 -10.56 0.58 -13.69
CA VAL A 151 -11.40 -0.01 -14.73
C VAL A 151 -12.22 1.09 -15.37
N LYS A 152 -12.17 1.19 -16.69
CA LYS A 152 -12.82 2.27 -17.43
C LYS A 152 -14.35 2.15 -17.47
N LYS A 153 -14.87 0.91 -17.48
CA LYS A 153 -16.32 0.63 -17.43
C LYS A 153 -16.80 0.68 -15.97
N ARG A 154 -17.55 1.72 -15.63
CA ARG A 154 -18.25 1.84 -14.32
C ARG A 154 -19.19 0.64 -14.09
N GLY A 155 -19.32 0.20 -12.85
CA GLY A 155 -20.17 -0.92 -12.45
C GLY A 155 -19.60 -2.32 -12.77
N LEU A 156 -18.60 -2.45 -13.65
CA LEU A 156 -18.05 -3.77 -14.01
C LEU A 156 -17.48 -4.53 -12.80
N LEU A 157 -16.76 -3.83 -11.91
CA LEU A 157 -16.22 -4.45 -10.70
C LEU A 157 -17.33 -4.89 -9.73
N GLN A 158 -18.42 -4.13 -9.64
CA GLN A 158 -19.57 -4.51 -8.82
C GLN A 158 -20.27 -5.73 -9.43
N GLU A 159 -20.62 -5.68 -10.72
CA GLU A 159 -21.27 -6.77 -11.46
C GLU A 159 -20.49 -8.09 -11.33
N CYS A 160 -19.15 -8.04 -11.38
CA CYS A 160 -18.32 -9.24 -11.31
C CYS A 160 -18.14 -9.83 -9.90
N ASN A 161 -18.29 -9.03 -8.84
CA ASN A 161 -17.90 -9.44 -7.48
C ASN A 161 -19.04 -9.39 -6.46
N GLU A 162 -20.22 -8.86 -6.82
CA GLU A 162 -21.36 -8.76 -5.91
C GLU A 162 -21.93 -10.16 -5.59
N MET A 163 -21.99 -10.47 -4.30
CA MET A 163 -22.46 -11.77 -3.76
C MET A 163 -23.74 -11.64 -2.92
N GLY A 164 -24.37 -10.46 -2.85
CA GLY A 164 -25.65 -10.25 -2.17
C GLY A 164 -25.66 -10.57 -0.66
N ALA A 165 -24.56 -10.33 0.06
CA ALA A 165 -24.42 -10.68 1.47
C ALA A 165 -25.28 -9.78 2.39
N GLU A 166 -26.43 -10.28 2.86
CA GLU A 166 -27.39 -9.50 3.67
C GLU A 166 -26.86 -8.95 4.99
N TYR A 167 -25.85 -9.59 5.58
CA TYR A 167 -25.26 -9.18 6.86
C TYR A 167 -24.25 -8.02 6.72
N PHE A 168 -23.85 -7.69 5.49
CA PHE A 168 -23.04 -6.52 5.16
C PHE A 168 -23.87 -5.39 4.53
N SER A 169 -24.85 -5.72 3.67
CA SER A 169 -25.43 -4.77 2.72
C SER A 169 -26.71 -4.06 3.17
N ARG A 170 -26.91 -3.76 4.46
CA ARG A 170 -28.21 -3.24 4.93
C ARG A 170 -28.40 -1.72 4.99
N LYS A 171 -27.37 -0.85 4.80
CA LYS A 171 -27.53 0.63 4.71
C LYS A 171 -26.19 1.34 4.52
N THR A 172 -25.62 1.35 3.31
CA THR A 172 -24.70 2.40 2.80
C THR A 172 -24.11 1.96 1.46
N SER A 173 -24.92 1.98 0.42
CA SER A 173 -24.41 1.94 -0.95
C SER A 173 -23.76 3.29 -1.25
N ILE A 174 -22.43 3.39 -1.08
CA ILE A 174 -21.68 4.28 -1.95
C ILE A 174 -21.62 3.56 -3.29
N MET A 175 -22.42 4.04 -4.24
CA MET A 175 -22.38 3.61 -5.64
C MET A 175 -20.97 3.85 -6.19
N MET A 176 -20.16 2.80 -6.30
CA MET A 176 -19.03 2.78 -7.23
C MET A 176 -19.56 2.75 -8.66
#